data_AF-A0A366YVF5-F1
#
_entry.id   AF-A0A366YVF5-F1
#
_cell.length_a   1.000
_cell.length_b   1.000
_cell.length_c   1.000
_cell.angle_alpha   90.00
_cell.angle_beta   90.00
_cell.angle_gamma   90.00
#
_symmetry.space_group_name_H-M   'P 1'
#
loop_
_entity.id
_entity.type
_entity.pdbx_description
1 polymer ?
#
loop_
_entity_poly.entity_id
_entity_poly.type
_entity_poly.pdbx_seq_one_letter_code
_entity_poly.pdbx_strand_id
1 'polypeptide(L)'
;MPAPVKTTFAPLSASAMGVPMNEFLKLTRIPIVIYYGDFIAEKPDTAVGPDKWRSEYEMAKQFVMTVNRHGGDATLVHLPDIGIKGNSHFLMAEKNNQEIAGILASWLQDKGLDK
;
A
#
# COMPACT_ATOMS: atom_id res chain seq x y z
N MET A 1 2.28 13.99 -10.40
CA MET A 1 1.89 13.92 -8.98
C MET A 1 0.57 13.16 -8.87
N PRO A 2 0.45 12.17 -7.96
CA PRO A 2 -0.83 11.55 -7.62
C PRO A 2 -1.87 12.61 -7.21
N ALA A 3 -3.13 12.40 -7.58
CA ALA A 3 -4.23 13.25 -7.16
C ALA A 3 -4.67 12.87 -5.73
N PRO A 4 -4.93 13.84 -4.84
CA PRO A 4 -5.47 13.56 -3.51
C PRO A 4 -6.77 12.76 -3.57
N VAL A 5 -6.94 11.78 -2.69
CA VAL A 5 -8.16 10.97 -2.61
C VAL A 5 -9.02 11.50 -1.47
N LYS A 6 -10.12 12.16 -1.81
CA LYS A 6 -10.98 12.80 -0.81
C LYS A 6 -11.67 11.78 0.09
N THR A 7 -11.78 12.12 1.36
CA THR A 7 -12.63 11.46 2.35
C THR A 7 -13.76 12.39 2.81
N THR A 8 -14.77 11.84 3.46
CA THR A 8 -15.88 12.55 4.11
C THR A 8 -15.35 13.53 5.15
N PHE A 9 -14.30 13.17 5.89
CA PHE A 9 -13.59 14.08 6.79
C PHE A 9 -12.29 14.55 6.15
N ALA A 10 -12.35 15.67 5.42
CA ALA A 10 -11.29 16.18 4.56
C ALA A 10 -9.86 16.16 5.15
N PRO A 11 -9.61 16.48 6.44
CA PRO A 11 -8.26 16.41 7.02
C PRO A 11 -7.61 15.02 7.01
N LEU A 12 -8.39 13.95 6.82
CA LEU A 12 -7.90 12.57 6.70
C LEU A 12 -7.84 12.07 5.25
N SER A 13 -7.94 12.96 4.27
CA SER A 13 -7.77 12.60 2.86
C SER A 13 -6.32 12.23 2.60
N ALA A 14 -6.07 11.05 2.06
CA ALA A 14 -4.75 10.63 1.62
C ALA A 14 -4.24 11.58 0.53
N SER A 15 -3.01 12.03 0.70
CA SER A 15 -2.33 12.94 -0.21
C SER A 15 -0.86 12.54 -0.35
N ALA A 16 -0.26 12.92 -1.47
CA ALA A 16 1.16 12.72 -1.71
C ALA A 16 1.91 14.06 -1.57
N MET A 17 3.11 14.00 -1.00
CA MET A 17 4.02 15.13 -0.98
C MET A 17 4.85 15.15 -2.27
N GLY A 18 4.92 16.30 -2.93
CA GLY A 18 5.79 16.49 -4.08
C GLY A 18 7.25 16.59 -3.67
N VAL A 19 8.12 15.91 -4.39
CA VAL A 19 9.57 15.99 -4.23
C VAL A 19 10.24 16.33 -5.57
N PRO A 20 11.45 16.92 -5.57
CA PRO A 20 12.23 17.10 -6.79
C PRO A 20 12.39 15.80 -7.59
N MET A 21 12.41 15.89 -8.92
CA MET A 21 12.43 14.69 -9.78
C MET A 21 13.63 13.78 -9.52
N ASN A 22 14.80 14.35 -9.26
CA ASN A 22 16.01 13.59 -8.92
C ASN A 22 15.87 12.80 -7.61
N GLU A 23 15.10 13.31 -6.64
CA GLU A 23 14.78 12.59 -5.40
C GLU A 23 13.74 11.49 -5.66
N PHE A 24 12.70 11.79 -6.44
CA PHE A 24 11.69 10.81 -6.84
C PHE A 24 12.32 9.61 -7.57
N LEU A 25 13.25 9.86 -8.50
CA LEU A 25 13.94 8.79 -9.26
C LEU A 25 14.81 7.87 -8.39
N LYS A 26 15.04 8.18 -7.11
CA LYS A 26 15.67 7.22 -6.19
C LYS A 26 14.72 6.07 -5.85
N LEU A 27 13.41 6.34 -5.78
CA LEU A 27 12.39 5.33 -5.52
C LEU A 27 12.30 4.27 -6.62
N THR A 28 12.68 4.63 -7.86
CA THR A 28 12.65 3.68 -8.99
C THR A 28 13.83 2.70 -8.97
N ARG A 29 14.77 2.87 -8.04
CA ARG A 29 15.99 2.04 -7.94
C ARG A 29 15.94 1.06 -6.77
N ILE A 30 14.86 1.08 -5.99
CA ILE A 30 14.66 0.26 -4.81
C ILE A 30 13.38 -0.54 -5.03
N PRO A 31 13.38 -1.88 -4.91
CA PRO A 31 12.16 -2.66 -4.91
C PRO A 31 11.27 -2.26 -3.73
N ILE A 32 9.97 -2.02 -3.98
CA ILE A 32 9.01 -1.59 -2.96
C ILE A 32 7.83 -2.56 -2.95
N VAL A 33 7.39 -2.96 -1.76
CA VAL A 33 6.11 -3.66 -1.58
C VAL A 33 5.30 -2.98 -0.49
N ILE A 34 4.00 -2.84 -0.74
CA ILE A 34 3.03 -2.27 0.20
C ILE A 34 1.95 -3.32 0.43
N TYR A 35 1.72 -3.68 1.70
CA TYR A 35 0.69 -4.65 2.09
C TYR A 35 -0.51 -3.95 2.71
N TYR A 36 -1.71 -4.35 2.31
CA TYR A 36 -2.97 -3.94 2.90
C TYR A 36 -3.76 -5.16 3.37
N GLY A 37 -4.35 -5.04 4.56
CA GLY A 37 -5.25 -6.04 5.15
C GLY A 37 -6.64 -6.05 4.51
N ASP A 38 -7.62 -6.52 5.27
CA ASP A 38 -9.01 -6.67 4.84
C ASP A 38 -9.89 -5.48 5.32
N PHE A 39 -11.19 -5.53 5.02
CA PHE A 39 -12.22 -4.58 5.47
C PHE A 39 -12.00 -3.13 5.03
N ILE A 40 -11.33 -2.93 3.89
CA ILE A 40 -11.19 -1.62 3.26
C ILE A 40 -12.48 -1.33 2.48
N ALA A 41 -13.10 -0.19 2.75
CA ALA A 41 -14.33 0.20 2.07
C ALA A 41 -14.10 0.38 0.56
N GLU A 42 -14.99 -0.14 -0.28
CA GLU A 42 -14.89 0.02 -1.74
C GLU A 42 -15.32 1.42 -2.20
N LYS A 43 -16.14 2.11 -1.40
CA LYS A 43 -16.76 3.41 -1.71
C LYS A 43 -16.62 4.33 -0.51
N PRO A 44 -16.72 5.66 -0.70
CA PRO A 44 -16.72 6.59 0.41
C PRO A 44 -17.73 6.20 1.49
N ASP A 45 -17.27 6.27 2.73
CA ASP A 45 -18.06 5.90 3.91
C ASP A 45 -18.24 7.12 4.83
N THR A 46 -19.34 7.14 5.57
CA THR A 46 -19.60 8.11 6.65
C THR A 46 -18.76 7.82 7.89
N ALA A 47 -18.38 6.56 8.10
CA ALA A 47 -17.47 6.16 9.16
C ALA A 47 -16.04 6.60 8.82
N VAL A 48 -15.43 7.35 9.75
CA VAL A 48 -14.13 7.99 9.55
C VAL A 48 -13.01 6.99 9.27
N GLY A 49 -12.98 5.87 9.98
CA GLY A 49 -11.94 4.84 9.84
C GLY A 49 -11.97 4.16 8.45
N PRO A 50 -13.09 3.53 8.07
CA PRO A 50 -13.22 2.88 6.76
C PRO A 50 -12.91 3.80 5.58
N ASP A 51 -13.42 5.04 5.60
CA ASP A 51 -13.20 5.96 4.50
C ASP A 51 -11.75 6.47 4.42
N LYS A 52 -11.09 6.66 5.57
CA LYS A 52 -9.65 6.93 5.63
C LYS A 52 -8.86 5.80 4.96
N TRP A 53 -9.11 4.54 5.35
CA TRP A 53 -8.36 3.40 4.80
C TRP A 53 -8.61 3.19 3.31
N ARG A 54 -9.84 3.41 2.84
CA ARG A 54 -10.12 3.45 1.40
C ARG A 54 -9.26 4.50 0.69
N SER A 55 -9.22 5.72 1.23
CA SER A 55 -8.46 6.82 0.63
C SER A 55 -6.96 6.51 0.56
N GLU A 56 -6.38 5.96 1.64
CA GLU A 56 -4.98 5.54 1.69
C GLU A 56 -4.68 4.39 0.71
N TYR A 57 -5.58 3.41 0.59
CA TYR A 57 -5.43 2.30 -0.36
C TYR A 57 -5.45 2.78 -1.82
N GLU A 58 -6.35 3.71 -2.17
CA GLU A 58 -6.37 4.34 -3.49
C GLU A 58 -5.12 5.20 -3.77
N MET A 59 -4.59 5.88 -2.75
CA MET A 59 -3.31 6.60 -2.87
C MET A 59 -2.15 5.62 -3.09
N ALA A 60 -2.13 4.47 -2.42
CA ALA A 60 -1.12 3.43 -2.61
C ALA A 60 -1.14 2.88 -4.05
N LYS A 61 -2.33 2.67 -4.63
CA LYS A 61 -2.47 2.31 -6.06
C LYS A 61 -1.82 3.36 -6.97
N GLN A 62 -2.12 4.65 -6.73
CA GLN A 62 -1.53 5.74 -7.50
C GLN A 62 -0.01 5.85 -7.31
N PHE A 63 0.49 5.61 -6.10
CA PHE A 63 1.91 5.60 -5.79
C PHE A 63 2.62 4.51 -6.60
N VAL A 64 2.16 3.26 -6.51
CA VAL A 64 2.74 2.12 -7.24
C VAL A 64 2.71 2.35 -8.74
N MET A 65 1.57 2.80 -9.28
CA MET A 65 1.44 3.14 -10.70
C MET A 65 2.43 4.24 -11.12
N THR A 66 2.61 5.25 -10.27
CA THR A 66 3.53 6.36 -10.55
C THR A 66 4.98 5.90 -10.54
N VAL A 67 5.42 5.14 -9.52
CA VAL A 67 6.79 4.59 -9.46
C VAL A 67 7.07 3.70 -10.67
N ASN A 68 6.17 2.79 -11.01
CA ASN A 68 6.36 1.84 -12.11
C ASN A 68 6.34 2.53 -13.48
N ARG A 69 5.51 3.57 -13.68
CA ARG A 69 5.53 4.38 -14.91
C ARG A 69 6.88 5.05 -15.17
N HIS A 70 7.67 5.29 -14.12
CA HIS A 70 9.01 5.86 -14.21
C HIS A 70 10.13 4.81 -14.18
N GLY A 71 9.80 3.53 -14.42
CA GLY A 71 10.77 2.43 -14.51
C GLY A 71 11.18 1.83 -13.17
N GLY A 72 10.39 2.06 -12.11
CA GLY A 72 10.59 1.41 -10.81
C GLY A 72 9.95 0.03 -10.71
N ASP A 73 10.12 -0.58 -9.54
CA ASP A 73 9.61 -1.91 -9.19
C ASP A 73 8.85 -1.82 -7.86
N ALA A 74 7.58 -1.44 -7.94
CA ALA A 74 6.68 -1.33 -6.81
C ALA A 74 5.51 -2.31 -6.96
N THR A 75 5.15 -2.97 -5.85
CA THR A 75 4.04 -3.92 -5.77
C THR A 75 3.07 -3.50 -4.68
N LEU A 76 1.77 -3.57 -4.96
CA LEU A 76 0.71 -3.43 -3.97
C LEU A 76 0.05 -4.79 -3.77
N VAL A 77 0.06 -5.30 -2.54
CA VAL A 77 -0.57 -6.57 -2.17
C VAL A 77 -1.75 -6.26 -1.26
N HIS A 78 -2.94 -6.64 -1.71
CA HIS A 78 -4.15 -6.66 -0.90
C HIS A 78 -4.39 -8.11 -0.50
N LEU A 79 -4.25 -8.42 0.79
CA LEU A 79 -4.28 -9.80 1.29
C LEU A 79 -5.55 -10.58 0.87
N PRO A 80 -6.75 -9.98 0.85
CA PRO A 80 -7.96 -10.68 0.37
C PRO A 80 -7.88 -11.15 -1.08
N ASP A 81 -7.17 -10.44 -1.95
CA ASP A 81 -7.02 -10.79 -3.38
C ASP A 81 -6.20 -12.08 -3.57
N ILE A 82 -5.37 -12.42 -2.59
CA ILE A 82 -4.57 -13.66 -2.56
C ILE A 82 -5.14 -14.71 -1.58
N GLY A 83 -6.39 -14.53 -1.15
CA GLY A 83 -7.12 -15.50 -0.32
C GLY A 83 -6.91 -15.37 1.19
N ILE A 84 -6.13 -14.39 1.65
CA ILE A 84 -5.88 -14.14 3.08
C ILE A 84 -6.84 -13.08 3.58
N LYS A 85 -7.76 -13.48 4.46
CA LYS A 85 -8.90 -12.64 4.90
C LYS A 85 -8.90 -12.42 6.39
N GLY A 86 -9.59 -11.36 6.82
CA GLY A 86 -9.83 -11.06 8.23
C GLY A 86 -8.74 -10.25 8.92
N ASN A 87 -7.69 -9.84 8.21
CA ASN A 87 -6.59 -9.08 8.78
C ASN A 87 -6.94 -7.60 9.01
N SER A 88 -6.55 -7.04 10.16
CA SER A 88 -6.66 -5.61 10.42
C SER A 88 -5.48 -4.81 9.85
N HIS A 89 -5.30 -3.57 10.30
CA HIS A 89 -4.14 -2.76 9.97
C HIS A 89 -2.81 -3.32 10.54
N PHE A 90 -2.86 -3.96 11.71
CA PHE A 90 -1.66 -4.45 12.40
C PHE A 90 -1.25 -5.86 11.95
N LEU A 91 -1.02 -6.02 10.65
CA LEU A 91 -0.72 -7.30 9.99
C LEU A 91 0.33 -8.16 10.73
N MET A 92 1.36 -7.53 11.27
CA MET A 92 2.45 -8.18 11.99
C MET A 92 2.04 -8.76 13.36
N ALA A 93 0.94 -8.30 13.95
CA ALA A 93 0.43 -8.72 15.24
C ALA A 93 -0.83 -9.60 15.13
N GLU A 94 -1.25 -9.92 13.91
CA GLU A 94 -2.40 -10.78 13.64
C GLU A 94 -2.14 -12.24 14.02
N LYS A 95 -3.21 -13.01 14.24
CA LYS A 95 -3.08 -14.44 14.59
C LYS A 95 -2.39 -15.27 13.50
N ASN A 96 -2.53 -14.86 12.24
CA ASN A 96 -1.85 -15.46 11.08
C ASN A 96 -0.61 -14.66 10.67
N ASN A 97 0.01 -13.87 11.55
CA ASN A 97 1.19 -13.08 11.20
C ASN A 97 2.36 -13.91 10.63
N GLN A 98 2.48 -15.19 11.01
CA GLN A 98 3.48 -16.11 10.44
C GLN A 98 3.23 -16.40 8.95
N GLU A 99 1.97 -16.50 8.53
CA GLU A 99 1.60 -16.66 7.11
C GLU A 99 1.99 -15.40 6.32
N ILE A 100 1.67 -14.22 6.86
CA ILE A 100 2.03 -12.93 6.26
C ILE A 100 3.57 -12.76 6.21
N ALA A 101 4.27 -13.16 7.26
CA ALA A 101 5.73 -13.16 7.29
C ALA A 101 6.32 -14.08 6.21
N GLY A 102 5.70 -15.24 5.95
CA GLY A 102 6.09 -16.13 4.86
C GLY A 102 5.96 -15.50 3.48
N ILE A 103 4.90 -14.73 3.24
CA ILE A 103 4.72 -13.97 1.98
C ILE A 103 5.80 -12.91 1.84
N LEU A 104 6.06 -12.15 2.91
CA LEU A 104 7.14 -11.15 2.90
C LEU A 104 8.50 -11.79 2.65
N ALA A 105 8.80 -12.92 3.30
CA ALA A 105 10.05 -13.65 3.11
C ALA A 105 10.21 -14.15 1.68
N SER A 106 9.14 -14.66 1.08
CA SER A 106 9.13 -15.10 -0.33
C SER A 106 9.40 -13.91 -1.27
N TRP A 107 8.76 -12.77 -1.02
CA TRP A 107 9.02 -11.56 -1.80
C TRP A 107 10.47 -11.07 -1.66
N LEU A 108 11.05 -11.13 -0.45
CA LEU A 108 12.46 -10.77 -0.23
C LEU A 108 13.40 -11.71 -1.00
N GLN A 109 13.12 -13.02 -1.00
CA GLN A 109 13.85 -14.03 -1.79
C GLN A 109 13.81 -13.72 -3.29
N ASP A 110 12.61 -13.46 -3.83
CA ASP A 110 12.41 -13.14 -5.24
C ASP A 110 13.17 -11.87 -5.66
N LYS A 111 13.31 -10.91 -4.73
CA LYS A 111 14.10 -9.68 -4.95
C LYS A 111 15.59 -9.84 -4.60
N GLY A 112 16.00 -10.98 -4.07
CA GLY A 112 17.38 -11.24 -3.61
C GLY A 112 17.83 -10.37 -2.44
N LEU A 113 16.88 -9.98 -1.58
CA LEU A 113 17.06 -9.08 -0.42
C LEU A 113 17.17 -9.80 0.92
N ASP A 114 17.17 -11.14 0.92
CA ASP A 114 17.24 -12.00 2.11
C ASP A 114 18.63 -12.61 2.36
N LYS A 115 19.65 -12.11 1.66
CA LYS A 115 21.04 -12.59 1.70
C LYS A 115 21.84 -12.04 2.87
#